data_AF-A0A1H2B3R9-F1
#
_entry.id   AF-A0A1H2B3R9-F1
#
_cell.length_a   1.000
_cell.length_b   1.000
_cell.length_c   1.000
_cell.angle_alpha   90.00
_cell.angle_beta   90.00
_cell.angle_gamma   90.00
#
_symmetry.space_group_name_H-M   'P 1'
#
loop_
_entity.id
_entity.type
_entity.pdbx_description
1 polymer ?
#
loop_
_entity_poly.entity_id
_entity_poly.type
_entity_poly.pdbx_seq_one_letter_code
_entity_poly.pdbx_strand_id
1 'polypeptide(L)'
;MNRIAPALAALAFSSLALADPVVDAFDAALASAKTTITLQRACEVSIQSSDVKPCMEASTAHEDYERKTRHMLSIIGPPPDGLYQHVRPEQGAELVNLANEIKASMDMLVKYTDPK
;
A
#
# COMPACT_ATOMS: atom_id res chain seq x y z
N MET A 1 21.33 12.41 54.83
CA MET A 1 20.15 11.83 54.13
C MET A 1 19.52 12.95 53.31
N ASN A 2 19.92 13.11 52.05
CA ASN A 2 19.31 14.07 51.12
C ASN A 2 18.81 13.30 49.89
N ARG A 3 17.50 13.39 49.67
CA ARG A 3 16.78 12.87 48.52
C ARG A 3 16.96 13.85 47.36
N ILE A 4 17.44 13.39 46.21
CA ILE A 4 17.13 14.02 44.92
C ILE A 4 16.71 12.91 43.98
N ALA A 5 15.40 12.88 43.78
CA ALA A 5 14.65 11.97 42.93
C ALA A 5 14.96 12.25 41.44
N PRO A 6 14.75 11.25 40.55
CA PRO A 6 15.15 11.31 39.15
C PRO A 6 14.24 12.30 38.40
N ALA A 7 14.80 13.43 37.96
CA ALA A 7 14.15 14.32 37.00
C ALA A 7 14.68 14.01 35.60
N LEU A 8 14.49 12.77 35.15
CA LEU A 8 14.77 12.31 33.80
C LEU A 8 13.61 11.40 33.45
N ALA A 9 12.76 11.85 32.51
CA ALA A 9 11.66 11.12 31.83
C ALA A 9 10.25 11.75 31.94
N ALA A 10 10.10 13.07 31.79
CA ALA A 10 8.77 13.68 31.66
C ALA A 10 8.65 14.75 30.57
N LEU A 11 9.50 14.73 29.53
CA LEU A 11 9.39 15.64 28.37
C LEU A 11 9.65 14.92 27.03
N ALA A 12 9.17 13.68 26.89
CA ALA A 12 9.15 12.97 25.61
C ALA A 12 7.75 12.47 25.22
N PHE A 13 6.71 12.99 25.86
CA PHE A 13 5.30 12.61 25.65
C PHE A 13 4.49 13.83 25.23
N SER A 14 4.73 14.43 24.05
CA SER A 14 3.83 15.44 23.46
C SER A 14 4.16 15.77 22.00
N SER A 15 4.29 14.76 21.13
CA SER A 15 4.31 15.00 19.67
C SER A 15 3.78 13.83 18.84
N LEU A 16 2.82 13.07 19.39
CA LEU A 16 1.86 12.29 18.60
C LEU A 16 0.79 13.25 18.07
N ALA A 17 1.20 14.15 17.18
CA ALA A 17 0.29 14.98 16.41
C ALA A 17 -0.40 14.10 15.36
N LEU A 18 -1.62 13.66 15.66
CA LEU A 18 -2.70 13.25 14.74
C LEU A 18 -2.23 12.70 13.37
N ALA A 19 -1.77 11.45 13.34
CA ALA A 19 -1.75 10.72 12.08
C ALA A 19 -3.23 10.53 11.67
N ASP A 20 -3.63 11.13 10.55
CA ASP A 20 -4.97 10.92 10.01
C ASP A 20 -5.04 9.46 9.55
N PRO A 21 -5.89 8.61 10.15
CA PRO A 21 -5.97 7.20 9.80
C PRO A 21 -6.33 6.98 8.32
N VAL A 22 -6.95 7.97 7.66
CA VAL A 22 -7.21 7.94 6.21
C VAL A 22 -5.90 8.09 5.44
N VAL A 23 -5.03 9.04 5.83
CA VAL A 23 -3.73 9.28 5.18
C VAL A 23 -2.81 8.08 5.37
N ASP A 24 -2.73 7.50 6.57
CA ASP A 24 -1.91 6.32 6.82
C ASP A 24 -2.38 5.11 5.98
N ALA A 25 -3.69 4.89 5.90
CA ALA A 25 -4.25 3.82 5.09
C ALA A 25 -4.03 4.07 3.58
N PHE A 26 -4.08 5.33 3.15
CA PHE A 26 -3.79 5.71 1.78
C PHE A 26 -2.32 5.47 1.42
N ASP A 27 -1.38 5.94 2.25
CA ASP A 27 0.05 5.74 2.03
C ASP A 27 0.41 4.26 2.05
N ALA A 28 -0.23 3.45 2.90
CA ALA A 28 -0.08 2.00 2.89
C ALA A 28 -0.58 1.37 1.57
N ALA A 29 -1.76 1.78 1.08
CA ALA A 29 -2.29 1.32 -0.21
C ALA A 29 -1.38 1.72 -1.38
N LEU A 30 -0.92 2.97 -1.40
CA LEU A 30 0.00 3.50 -2.41
C LEU A 30 1.35 2.75 -2.41
N ALA A 31 1.94 2.52 -1.24
CA ALA A 31 3.19 1.77 -1.13
C ALA A 31 3.04 0.31 -1.61
N SER A 32 1.91 -0.33 -1.30
CA SER A 32 1.62 -1.67 -1.81
C SER A 32 1.41 -1.68 -3.32
N ALA A 33 0.72 -0.68 -3.88
CA ALA A 33 0.53 -0.56 -5.33
C ALA A 33 1.87 -0.44 -6.08
N LYS A 34 2.79 0.39 -5.58
CA LYS A 34 4.15 0.53 -6.14
C LYS A 34 4.94 -0.78 -6.10
N THR A 35 4.81 -1.52 -4.99
CA THR A 35 5.47 -2.83 -4.82
C THR A 35 4.91 -3.84 -5.82
N THR A 36 3.58 -3.91 -5.95
CA THR A 36 2.90 -4.78 -6.91
C THR A 36 3.37 -4.52 -8.34
N ILE A 37 3.43 -3.26 -8.78
CA ILE A 37 3.90 -2.92 -10.14
C ILE A 37 5.36 -3.31 -10.34
N THR A 38 6.22 -3.07 -9.34
CA THR A 38 7.63 -3.46 -9.42
C THR A 38 7.78 -4.97 -9.62
N LEU A 39 7.01 -5.77 -8.89
CA LEU A 39 7.04 -7.23 -9.00
C LEU A 39 6.35 -7.74 -10.26
N GLN A 40 5.28 -7.09 -10.73
CA GLN A 40 4.63 -7.38 -12.01
C GLN A 40 5.62 -7.20 -13.17
N ARG A 41 6.37 -6.10 -13.20
CA ARG A 41 7.41 -5.88 -14.22
C ARG A 41 8.53 -6.91 -14.12
N ALA A 42 8.89 -7.35 -12.91
CA ALA A 42 9.84 -8.44 -12.75
C ALA A 42 9.30 -9.76 -13.31
N CYS A 43 8.02 -10.07 -13.12
CA CYS A 43 7.35 -11.20 -13.76
C CYS A 43 7.34 -11.11 -15.29
N GLU A 44 7.05 -9.94 -15.86
CA GLU A 44 7.09 -9.74 -17.33
C GLU A 44 8.45 -10.08 -17.93
N VAL A 45 9.53 -9.70 -17.24
CA VAL A 45 10.90 -10.05 -17.63
C VAL A 45 11.17 -11.54 -17.43
N SER A 46 10.72 -12.13 -16.31
CA SER A 46 11.02 -13.53 -15.96
C SER A 46 10.25 -14.56 -16.80
N ILE A 47 9.14 -14.16 -17.41
CA ILE A 47 8.41 -14.96 -18.40
C ILE A 47 9.32 -15.36 -19.57
N GLN A 48 10.25 -14.49 -19.97
CA GLN A 48 11.21 -14.81 -21.03
C GLN A 48 12.22 -15.90 -20.60
N SER A 49 12.40 -16.11 -19.29
CA SER A 49 13.36 -17.05 -18.72
C SER A 49 12.73 -18.29 -18.06
N SER A 50 11.42 -18.51 -18.21
CA SER A 50 10.67 -19.62 -17.57
C SER A 50 10.75 -19.66 -16.04
N ASP A 51 11.13 -18.56 -15.39
CA ASP A 51 11.13 -18.44 -13.93
C ASP A 51 9.79 -17.87 -13.48
N VAL A 52 8.99 -18.69 -12.81
CA VAL A 52 7.65 -18.35 -12.33
C VAL A 52 7.67 -17.67 -10.95
N LYS A 53 8.80 -17.70 -10.24
CA LYS A 53 8.89 -17.15 -8.88
C LYS A 53 8.53 -15.66 -8.82
N PRO A 54 8.99 -14.78 -9.73
CA PRO A 54 8.61 -13.37 -9.71
C PRO A 54 7.11 -13.16 -9.94
N CYS A 55 6.46 -14.03 -10.71
CA CYS A 55 5.01 -13.98 -10.94
C CYS A 55 4.21 -14.40 -9.69
N MET A 56 4.70 -15.39 -8.93
CA MET A 56 4.13 -15.76 -7.63
C MET A 56 4.27 -14.61 -6.62
N GLU A 57 5.44 -13.98 -6.54
CA GLU A 57 5.68 -12.82 -5.66
C GLU A 57 4.79 -11.63 -6.04
N ALA A 58 4.61 -11.37 -7.33
CA ALA A 58 3.70 -10.34 -7.84
C ALA A 58 2.23 -10.62 -7.47
N SER A 59 1.81 -11.89 -7.51
CA SER A 59 0.47 -12.31 -7.10
C SER A 59 0.23 -12.06 -5.61
N THR A 60 1.17 -12.46 -4.75
CA THR A 60 1.08 -12.17 -3.30
C THR A 60 1.08 -10.67 -3.00
N ALA A 61 1.86 -9.88 -3.71
CA ALA A 61 1.85 -8.41 -3.56
C ALA A 61 0.53 -7.79 -4.01
N HIS A 62 -0.10 -8.35 -5.05
CA HIS A 62 -1.42 -7.93 -5.49
C HIS A 62 -2.49 -8.17 -4.42
N GLU A 63 -2.49 -9.34 -3.78
CA GLU A 63 -3.40 -9.64 -2.66
C GLU A 63 -3.20 -8.68 -1.47
N ASP A 64 -1.95 -8.31 -1.17
CA ASP A 64 -1.65 -7.29 -0.15
C ASP A 64 -2.19 -5.91 -0.54
N TYR A 65 -2.03 -5.53 -1.81
CA TYR A 65 -2.61 -4.31 -2.35
C TYR A 65 -4.13 -4.28 -2.25
N GLU A 66 -4.82 -5.37 -2.63
CA GLU A 66 -6.27 -5.46 -2.51
C GLU A 66 -6.73 -5.33 -1.05
N ARG A 67 -6.04 -6.00 -0.12
CA ARG A 67 -6.33 -5.93 1.31
C ARG A 67 -6.16 -4.50 1.84
N LYS A 68 -5.06 -3.82 1.50
CA LYS A 68 -4.79 -2.45 1.96
C LYS A 68 -5.76 -1.44 1.33
N THR A 69 -6.11 -1.61 0.07
CA THR A 69 -7.12 -0.79 -0.60
C THR A 69 -8.48 -0.97 0.04
N ARG A 70 -8.89 -2.22 0.35
CA ARG A 70 -10.14 -2.50 1.06
C ARG A 70 -10.15 -1.88 2.46
N HIS A 71 -9.03 -1.95 3.17
CA HIS A 71 -8.87 -1.31 4.47
C HIS A 71 -9.02 0.22 4.38
N MET A 72 -8.33 0.86 3.44
CA MET A 72 -8.47 2.29 3.15
C MET A 72 -9.92 2.66 2.87
N LEU A 73 -10.60 1.93 1.97
CA LEU A 73 -12.01 2.17 1.65
C LEU A 73 -12.94 1.96 2.86
N SER A 74 -12.63 1.04 3.76
CA SER A 74 -13.41 0.81 4.99
C SER A 74 -13.31 1.95 6.00
N ILE A 75 -12.17 2.67 6.00
CA ILE A 75 -11.95 3.83 6.88
C ILE A 75 -12.65 5.06 6.31
N ILE A 76 -12.65 5.23 4.98
CA ILE A 76 -13.27 6.37 4.29
C ILE A 76 -14.81 6.27 4.27
N GLY A 77 -15.37 5.05 4.39
CA GLY A 77 -16.83 4.81 4.37
C GLY A 77 -17.43 4.82 2.94
N PRO A 78 -18.75 4.54 2.79
CA PRO A 78 -19.42 4.66 1.49
C PRO A 78 -19.36 6.12 1.02
N PRO A 79 -19.03 6.40 -0.24
CA PRO A 79 -18.45 7.67 -0.64
C PRO A 79 -19.46 8.81 -0.45
N PRO A 80 -19.24 9.74 0.49
CA PRO A 80 -19.91 11.03 0.49
C PRO A 80 -18.95 11.99 -0.21
N ASP A 81 -19.01 12.08 -1.54
CA ASP A 81 -18.32 13.10 -2.35
C ASP A 81 -16.90 13.49 -1.85
N GLY A 82 -16.03 12.52 -1.58
CA GLY A 82 -14.81 12.91 -0.85
C GLY A 82 -13.75 11.86 -0.55
N LEU A 83 -13.59 10.82 -1.38
CA LEU A 83 -12.54 9.80 -1.18
C LEU A 83 -11.13 10.40 -0.99
N TYR A 84 -10.92 11.60 -1.54
CA TYR A 84 -9.65 12.30 -1.54
C TYR A 84 -9.63 13.60 -0.71
N GLN A 85 -10.66 13.90 0.10
CA GLN A 85 -10.65 15.15 0.88
C GLN A 85 -9.53 15.19 1.94
N HIS A 86 -9.11 14.02 2.41
CA HIS A 86 -8.08 13.86 3.43
C HIS A 86 -6.67 13.65 2.86
N VAL A 87 -6.54 13.43 1.54
CA VAL A 87 -5.28 13.11 0.90
C VAL A 87 -4.97 14.12 -0.20
N ARG A 88 -3.69 14.28 -0.51
CA ARG A 88 -3.29 15.23 -1.55
C ARG A 88 -3.83 14.78 -2.92
N PRO A 89 -4.37 15.67 -3.76
CA PRO A 89 -4.89 15.32 -5.07
C PRO A 89 -3.90 14.53 -5.94
N GLU A 90 -2.60 14.84 -5.83
CA GLU A 90 -1.54 14.17 -6.57
C GLU A 90 -1.39 12.70 -6.14
N GLN A 91 -1.51 12.42 -4.84
CA GLN A 91 -1.46 11.05 -4.31
C GLN A 91 -2.70 10.26 -4.76
N GLY A 92 -3.87 10.90 -4.76
CA GLY A 92 -5.12 10.33 -5.29
C GLY A 92 -5.00 9.93 -6.76
N ALA A 93 -4.51 10.85 -7.60
CA ALA A 93 -4.26 10.59 -9.01
C ALA A 93 -3.22 9.49 -9.23
N GLU A 94 -2.15 9.47 -8.42
CA GLU A 94 -1.12 8.43 -8.47
C GLU A 94 -1.73 7.05 -8.18
N LEU A 95 -2.49 6.89 -7.10
CA LEU A 95 -3.11 5.62 -6.75
C LEU A 95 -4.08 5.13 -7.85
N VAL A 96 -4.87 6.02 -8.46
CA VAL A 96 -5.76 5.68 -9.58
C VAL A 96 -4.97 5.19 -10.79
N ASN A 97 -3.88 5.88 -11.13
CA ASN A 97 -3.02 5.47 -12.24
C ASN A 97 -2.38 4.11 -11.99
N LEU A 98 -1.84 3.88 -10.79
CA LEU A 98 -1.25 2.59 -10.42
C LEU A 98 -2.32 1.49 -10.38
N ALA A 99 -3.54 1.77 -9.92
CA ALA A 99 -4.64 0.81 -9.93
C ALA A 99 -5.02 0.37 -11.36
N ASN A 100 -5.02 1.31 -12.31
CA ASN A 100 -5.25 1.00 -13.72
C ASN A 100 -4.11 0.15 -14.31
N GLU A 101 -2.84 0.46 -13.98
CA GLU A 101 -1.68 -0.32 -14.40
C GLU A 101 -1.74 -1.75 -13.84
N ILE A 102 -1.99 -1.89 -12.53
CA ILE A 102 -2.12 -3.20 -11.86
C ILE A 102 -3.21 -4.04 -12.52
N LYS A 103 -4.37 -3.45 -12.83
CA LYS A 103 -5.48 -4.15 -13.48
C LYS A 103 -5.09 -4.68 -14.86
N ALA A 104 -4.40 -3.87 -15.66
CA ALA A 104 -3.93 -4.30 -16.99
C ALA A 104 -2.91 -5.45 -16.89
N SER A 105 -2.08 -5.45 -15.85
CA SER A 105 -1.04 -6.48 -15.64
C SER A 105 -1.56 -7.75 -14.95
N MET A 106 -2.73 -7.74 -14.32
CA MET A 106 -3.32 -8.93 -13.68
C MET A 106 -3.69 -10.04 -14.68
N ASP A 107 -4.20 -9.68 -15.85
CA ASP A 107 -4.53 -10.64 -16.91
C ASP A 107 -3.30 -11.46 -17.32
N MET A 108 -2.12 -10.84 -17.26
CA MET A 108 -0.85 -11.50 -17.52
C MET A 108 -0.48 -12.44 -16.37
N LEU A 109 -0.53 -12.00 -15.10
CA LEU A 109 -0.19 -12.85 -13.96
C LEU A 109 -1.03 -14.14 -13.93
N VAL A 110 -2.35 -14.02 -14.09
CA VAL A 110 -3.27 -15.19 -14.08
C VAL A 110 -2.86 -16.23 -15.11
N LYS A 111 -2.46 -15.81 -16.31
CA LYS A 111 -2.01 -16.71 -17.37
C LYS A 111 -0.76 -17.52 -17.01
N TYR A 112 0.14 -16.97 -16.18
CA TYR A 112 1.43 -17.58 -15.88
C TYR A 112 1.52 -18.20 -14.48
N THR A 113 0.60 -17.87 -13.57
CA THR A 113 0.52 -18.49 -12.23
C THR A 113 -0.54 -19.60 -12.15
N ASP A 114 -1.47 -19.70 -13.09
CA ASP A 114 -2.46 -20.78 -13.19
C ASP A 114 -2.31 -21.56 -14.51
N PRO A 115 -1.30 -22.46 -14.62
CA PRO A 115 -1.15 -23.31 -15.79
C PRO A 115 -2.23 -24.40 -15.78
N LYS A 116 -3.23 -24.27 -16.66
CA LYS A 116 -4.15 -25.36 -17.00
C LYS A 116 -3.42 -26.59 -17.55
#